data_AF-A0A1L7NPU4-F1
#
_entry.id   AF-A0A1L7NPU4-F1
#
_cell.length_a   1.000
_cell.length_b   1.000
_cell.length_c   1.000
_cell.angle_alpha   90.00
_cell.angle_beta   90.00
_cell.angle_gamma   90.00
#
_symmetry.space_group_name_H-M   'P 1'
#
loop_
_entity.id
_entity.type
_entity.pdbx_description
1 polymer ?
#
loop_
_entity_poly.entity_id
_entity_poly.type
_entity_poly.pdbx_seq_one_letter_code
_entity_poly.pdbx_strand_id
1 'polypeptide(L)'
;MPCDLYPGFVRVVDRARREVRVEIPPLTDGASIWPKADINYPIGDDSKDTEIRIVEGLPVNISFHNGDPRYPVIMGFRNPHVGNEVGWRRWNHDNIELNADKEAHVDAGETINLDSGKVINITAGESINLVVGGTSIKLTASDIQQAAAAIGIKGPVTQTGGDMTSDGKSAQHHTHPSAPPGPPSEPQ
;
A
#
# COMPACT_ATOMS: atom_id res chain seq x y z
N MET A 1 11.48 -11.13 -40.08
CA MET A 1 12.86 -11.06 -39.56
C MET A 1 12.80 -11.60 -38.14
N PRO A 2 13.57 -12.62 -37.77
CA PRO A 2 13.64 -13.04 -36.37
C PRO A 2 14.06 -11.84 -35.51
N CYS A 3 13.38 -11.64 -34.38
CA CYS A 3 13.75 -10.63 -33.40
C CYS A 3 14.93 -11.19 -32.61
N ASP A 4 16.15 -10.87 -33.03
CA ASP A 4 17.35 -11.26 -32.30
C ASP A 4 17.44 -10.43 -31.01
N LEU A 5 17.39 -11.11 -29.87
CA LEU A 5 17.55 -10.49 -28.55
C LEU A 5 19.02 -10.54 -28.14
N TYR A 6 19.62 -9.37 -27.97
CA TYR A 6 21.02 -9.20 -27.58
C TYR A 6 21.13 -9.03 -26.06
N PRO A 7 22.06 -9.73 -25.40
CA PRO A 7 22.30 -9.50 -23.99
C PRO A 7 23.02 -8.17 -23.78
N GLY A 8 22.49 -7.34 -22.88
CA GLY A 8 23.18 -6.14 -22.41
C GLY A 8 22.97 -5.85 -20.93
N PHE A 9 23.43 -4.68 -20.52
CA PHE A 9 23.30 -4.20 -19.14
C PHE A 9 22.92 -2.73 -19.11
N VAL A 10 22.10 -2.37 -18.13
CA VAL A 10 21.79 -0.97 -17.83
C VAL A 10 23.03 -0.30 -17.23
N ARG A 11 23.41 0.87 -17.76
CA ARG A 11 24.58 1.64 -17.28
C ARG A 11 24.23 2.99 -16.70
N VAL A 12 23.28 3.70 -17.30
CA VAL A 12 22.81 5.00 -16.82
C VAL A 12 21.30 5.05 -16.92
N VAL A 13 20.64 5.54 -15.88
CA VAL A 13 19.19 5.78 -15.88
C VAL A 13 18.90 7.24 -15.53
N ASP A 14 18.48 8.03 -16.52
CA ASP A 14 17.88 9.34 -16.27
C ASP A 14 16.37 9.15 -16.11
N ARG A 15 15.94 8.98 -14.84
CA ARG A 15 14.54 8.74 -14.50
C ARG A 15 13.61 9.88 -14.93
N ALA A 16 14.08 11.12 -14.88
CA ALA A 16 13.27 12.30 -15.21
C ALA A 16 13.00 12.38 -16.71
N ARG A 17 13.96 11.97 -17.54
CA ARG A 17 13.81 11.94 -19.01
C ARG A 17 13.36 10.60 -19.57
N ARG A 18 13.24 9.56 -18.73
CA ARG A 18 13.02 8.17 -19.14
C ARG A 18 14.08 7.66 -20.11
N GLU A 19 15.30 8.21 -20.01
CA GLU A 19 16.41 7.80 -20.87
C GLU A 19 17.26 6.76 -20.17
N VAL A 20 17.48 5.63 -20.84
CA VAL A 20 18.39 4.59 -20.36
C VAL A 20 19.55 4.47 -21.32
N ARG A 21 20.77 4.32 -20.80
CA ARG A 21 21.93 3.92 -21.61
C ARG A 21 22.33 2.50 -21.31
N VAL A 22 22.64 1.75 -22.36
CA VAL A 22 22.89 0.30 -22.29
C VAL A 22 24.24 -0.07 -22.85
N GLU A 23 24.91 -0.99 -22.17
CA GLU A 23 26.04 -1.73 -22.72
C GLU A 23 25.52 -2.96 -23.45
N ILE A 24 26.02 -3.21 -24.65
CA ILE A 24 25.68 -4.36 -25.49
C ILE A 24 27.00 -5.01 -25.92
N PRO A 25 27.57 -5.94 -25.16
CA PRO A 25 28.80 -6.61 -25.57
C PRO A 25 28.58 -7.52 -26.79
N PRO A 26 29.48 -7.54 -27.78
CA PRO A 26 30.69 -6.72 -27.92
C PRO A 26 30.46 -5.39 -28.68
N LEU A 27 29.24 -5.10 -29.12
CA LEU A 27 28.89 -3.95 -29.97
C LEU A 27 29.30 -2.59 -29.38
N THR A 28 29.27 -2.46 -28.05
CA THR A 28 29.63 -1.22 -27.35
C THR A 28 31.02 -1.24 -26.73
N ASP A 29 31.84 -2.26 -27.01
CA ASP A 29 33.17 -2.37 -26.44
C ASP A 29 34.06 -1.24 -26.98
N GLY A 30 34.68 -0.47 -26.07
CA GLY A 30 35.52 0.68 -26.43
C GLY A 30 34.75 1.97 -26.76
N ALA A 31 33.42 1.99 -26.61
CA ALA A 31 32.63 3.20 -26.75
C ALA A 31 32.91 4.19 -25.61
N SER A 32 33.12 5.47 -25.92
CA SER A 32 33.25 6.54 -24.91
C SER A 32 31.91 6.90 -24.26
N ILE A 33 30.79 6.60 -24.94
CA ILE A 33 29.43 6.84 -24.47
C ILE A 33 28.55 5.67 -24.93
N TRP A 34 27.82 5.06 -23.99
CA TRP A 34 26.85 3.99 -24.29
C TRP A 34 25.63 4.52 -25.06
N PRO A 35 25.06 3.77 -26.02
CA PRO A 35 23.88 4.18 -26.77
C PRO A 35 22.67 4.41 -25.85
N LYS A 36 21.82 5.38 -26.21
CA LYS A 36 20.51 5.57 -25.58
C LYS A 36 19.57 4.48 -26.08
N ALA A 37 18.82 3.88 -25.17
CA ALA A 37 17.83 2.86 -25.47
C ALA A 37 16.44 3.31 -25.03
N ASP A 38 15.46 3.00 -25.87
CA ASP A 38 14.06 3.10 -25.50
C ASP A 38 13.67 1.95 -24.57
N ILE A 39 12.65 2.16 -23.75
CA ILE A 39 12.06 1.13 -22.91
C ILE A 39 10.81 0.62 -23.61
N ASN A 40 10.72 -0.69 -23.83
CA ASN A 40 9.48 -1.31 -24.32
C ASN A 40 8.48 -1.43 -23.18
N TYR A 41 7.59 -0.44 -23.05
CA TYR A 41 6.49 -0.49 -22.09
C TYR A 41 5.46 -1.55 -22.51
N PRO A 42 5.04 -2.44 -21.59
CA PRO A 42 3.89 -3.31 -21.83
C PRO A 42 2.66 -2.50 -22.20
N ILE A 43 1.80 -3.06 -23.05
CA ILE A 43 0.51 -2.45 -23.36
C ILE A 43 -0.30 -2.28 -22.06
N GLY A 44 -0.73 -1.05 -21.78
CA GLY A 44 -1.41 -0.68 -20.53
C GLY A 44 -0.55 0.14 -19.57
N ASP A 45 0.78 0.07 -19.70
CA ASP A 45 1.69 1.00 -19.03
C ASP A 45 1.95 2.19 -19.96
N ASP A 46 1.66 3.41 -19.50
CA ASP A 46 2.02 4.65 -20.20
C ASP A 46 3.29 5.24 -19.58
N SER A 47 4.34 5.41 -20.36
CA SER A 47 5.59 6.07 -19.93
C SER A 47 5.42 7.45 -19.30
N LYS A 48 4.30 8.14 -19.61
CA LYS A 48 3.95 9.45 -19.08
C LYS A 48 3.42 9.37 -17.65
N ASP A 49 2.54 8.41 -17.38
CA ASP A 49 1.76 8.34 -16.13
C ASP A 49 2.21 7.17 -15.22
N THR A 50 2.93 6.19 -15.77
CA THR A 50 3.42 5.00 -15.08
C THR A 50 4.93 4.86 -15.25
N GLU A 51 5.61 4.42 -14.18
CA GLU A 51 7.05 4.19 -14.17
C GLU A 51 7.37 2.74 -13.91
N ILE A 52 8.14 2.12 -14.82
CA ILE A 52 8.79 0.84 -14.54
C ILE A 52 10.16 1.14 -13.93
N ARG A 53 10.39 0.68 -12.70
CA ARG A 53 11.69 0.86 -12.03
C ARG A 53 12.79 0.12 -12.78
N ILE A 54 13.77 0.87 -13.27
CA ILE A 54 15.02 0.35 -13.82
C ILE A 54 16.17 0.87 -12.97
N VAL A 55 17.08 -0.02 -12.59
CA VAL A 55 18.27 0.29 -11.79
C VAL A 55 19.51 -0.06 -12.61
N GLU A 56 20.57 0.74 -12.43
CA GLU A 56 21.87 0.49 -13.05
C GLU A 56 22.43 -0.88 -12.66
N GLY A 57 23.15 -1.51 -13.59
CA GLY A 57 23.74 -2.83 -13.42
C GLY A 57 22.81 -4.00 -13.75
N LEU A 58 21.50 -3.77 -13.91
CA LEU A 58 20.56 -4.86 -14.22
C LEU A 58 20.79 -5.45 -15.62
N PRO A 59 20.76 -6.80 -15.76
CA PRO A 59 20.89 -7.46 -17.04
C PRO A 59 19.56 -7.38 -17.82
N VAL A 60 19.64 -7.02 -19.10
CA VAL A 60 18.47 -6.82 -19.98
C VAL A 60 18.64 -7.53 -21.31
N ASN A 61 17.52 -7.84 -21.96
CA ASN A 61 17.48 -8.26 -23.35
C ASN A 61 17.13 -7.06 -24.23
N ILE A 62 17.89 -6.86 -25.30
CA ILE A 62 17.82 -5.68 -26.15
C ILE A 62 17.50 -6.11 -27.58
N SER A 63 16.57 -5.41 -28.21
CA SER A 63 16.32 -5.49 -29.66
C SER A 63 16.65 -4.14 -30.29
N PHE A 64 16.46 -4.02 -31.59
CA PHE A 64 16.76 -2.80 -32.35
C PHE A 64 15.57 -2.44 -33.23
N HIS A 65 15.23 -1.15 -33.28
CA HIS A 65 14.14 -0.68 -34.15
C HIS A 65 14.44 -1.03 -35.60
N ASN A 66 13.63 -1.92 -36.19
CA ASN A 66 13.82 -2.46 -37.54
C ASN A 66 15.25 -3.02 -37.80
N GLY A 67 15.93 -3.50 -36.75
CA GLY A 67 17.30 -4.02 -36.84
C GLY A 67 18.40 -2.95 -36.90
N ASP A 68 18.10 -1.66 -36.73
CA ASP A 68 19.11 -0.60 -36.74
C ASP A 68 19.85 -0.51 -35.38
N PRO A 69 21.15 -0.86 -35.31
CA PRO A 69 21.90 -0.92 -34.06
C PRO A 69 22.04 0.44 -33.35
N ARG A 70 21.74 1.54 -34.03
CA ARG A 70 21.77 2.90 -33.44
C ARG A 70 20.58 3.18 -32.53
N TYR A 71 19.51 2.39 -32.65
CA TYR A 71 18.27 2.59 -31.92
C TYR A 71 17.89 1.34 -31.11
N PRO A 72 18.63 1.05 -30.02
CA PRO A 72 18.34 -0.07 -29.14
C PRO A 72 17.03 0.12 -28.37
N VAL A 73 16.37 -0.99 -28.07
CA VAL A 73 15.13 -1.07 -27.31
C VAL A 73 15.28 -2.15 -26.24
N ILE A 74 15.09 -1.79 -24.98
CA ILE A 74 15.06 -2.74 -23.86
C ILE A 74 13.73 -3.48 -23.90
N MET A 75 13.78 -4.79 -24.15
CA MET A 75 12.59 -5.64 -24.25
C MET A 75 12.14 -6.21 -22.91
N GLY A 76 13.05 -6.25 -21.92
CA GLY A 76 12.77 -6.76 -20.58
C GLY A 76 14.05 -7.16 -19.84
N PHE A 77 13.88 -7.50 -18.56
CA PHE A 77 14.98 -8.04 -17.75
C PHE A 77 15.34 -9.46 -18.18
N ARG A 78 16.63 -9.77 -18.10
CA ARG A 78 17.13 -11.14 -18.29
C ARG A 78 17.05 -11.90 -16.98
N ASN A 79 16.80 -13.20 -17.07
CA ASN A 79 16.83 -14.08 -15.91
C ASN A 79 18.24 -14.06 -15.27
N PRO A 80 18.36 -13.85 -13.95
CA PRO A 80 19.66 -13.85 -13.27
C PRO A 80 20.24 -15.27 -13.08
N HIS A 81 19.47 -16.33 -13.35
CA HIS A 81 19.82 -17.77 -13.25
C HIS A 81 20.24 -18.27 -11.85
N VAL A 82 20.56 -17.38 -10.91
CA VAL A 82 20.91 -17.67 -9.52
C VAL A 82 20.21 -16.67 -8.61
N GLY A 83 19.77 -17.09 -7.42
CA GLY A 83 19.11 -16.22 -6.45
C GLY A 83 17.70 -15.75 -6.86
N ASN A 84 17.04 -16.50 -7.75
CA ASN A 84 15.67 -16.20 -8.16
C ASN A 84 14.71 -16.36 -6.98
N GLU A 85 13.80 -15.42 -6.83
CA GLU A 85 12.68 -15.56 -5.92
C GLU A 85 11.74 -16.68 -6.37
N VAL A 86 11.21 -17.45 -5.42
CA VAL A 86 10.25 -18.52 -5.68
C VAL A 86 8.99 -18.27 -4.87
N GLY A 87 7.82 -18.33 -5.52
CA GLY A 87 6.52 -18.19 -4.85
C GLY A 87 6.07 -16.76 -4.56
N TRP A 88 6.93 -15.75 -4.79
CA TRP A 88 6.58 -14.34 -4.59
C TRP A 88 6.70 -13.53 -5.87
N ARG A 89 5.67 -12.72 -6.14
CA ARG A 89 5.72 -11.60 -7.08
C ARG A 89 5.86 -10.31 -6.27
N ARG A 90 6.83 -9.45 -6.64
CA ARG A 90 7.09 -8.19 -5.93
C ARG A 90 7.04 -7.00 -6.88
N TRP A 91 6.49 -5.89 -6.39
CA TRP A 91 6.57 -4.58 -7.03
C TRP A 91 7.39 -3.66 -6.13
N ASN A 92 8.49 -3.13 -6.66
CA ASN A 92 9.41 -2.30 -5.90
C ASN A 92 9.50 -0.92 -6.57
N HIS A 93 9.09 0.12 -5.86
CA HIS A 93 9.16 1.50 -6.31
C HIS A 93 9.33 2.42 -5.09
N ASP A 94 9.71 3.68 -5.31
CA ASP A 94 9.83 4.64 -4.20
C ASP A 94 8.46 5.01 -3.64
N ASN A 95 7.46 5.07 -4.51
CA ASN A 95 6.04 5.27 -4.19
C ASN A 95 5.21 4.36 -5.10
N ILE A 96 4.14 3.77 -4.58
CA ILE A 96 3.19 2.94 -5.34
C ILE A 96 1.79 3.49 -5.11
N GLU A 97 1.05 3.73 -6.20
CA GLU A 97 -0.36 4.10 -6.18
C GLU A 97 -1.16 3.06 -6.97
N LEU A 98 -2.30 2.65 -6.42
CA LEU A 98 -3.27 1.79 -7.07
C LEU A 98 -4.58 2.57 -7.19
N ASN A 99 -4.88 3.04 -8.40
CA ASN A 99 -6.10 3.80 -8.68
C ASN A 99 -7.03 2.96 -9.57
N ALA A 100 -8.31 2.91 -9.25
CA ALA A 100 -9.32 2.17 -9.99
C ALA A 100 -10.61 2.98 -10.08
N ASP A 101 -11.22 3.05 -11.26
CA ASP A 101 -12.44 3.83 -11.50
C ASP A 101 -13.68 3.32 -10.74
N LYS A 102 -13.67 2.05 -10.32
CA LYS A 102 -14.83 1.39 -9.72
C LYS A 102 -14.50 0.64 -8.45
N GLU A 103 -13.58 -0.32 -8.54
CA GLU A 103 -13.30 -1.26 -7.45
C GLU A 103 -11.84 -1.71 -7.49
N ALA A 104 -11.21 -1.76 -6.31
CA ALA A 104 -9.95 -2.44 -6.08
C ALA A 104 -10.20 -3.61 -5.12
N HIS A 105 -9.95 -4.84 -5.57
CA HIS A 105 -10.16 -6.06 -4.79
C HIS A 105 -8.82 -6.72 -4.50
N VAL A 106 -8.53 -6.97 -3.22
CA VAL A 106 -7.33 -7.67 -2.75
C VAL A 106 -7.78 -8.85 -1.91
N ASP A 107 -7.42 -10.05 -2.34
CA ASP A 107 -7.81 -11.30 -1.71
C ASP A 107 -6.60 -12.23 -1.61
N ALA A 108 -6.52 -12.96 -0.49
CA ALA A 108 -5.50 -13.96 -0.24
C ALA A 108 -6.11 -15.11 0.58
N GLY A 109 -5.85 -16.35 0.18
CA GLY A 109 -6.44 -17.52 0.82
C GLY A 109 -6.02 -17.74 2.29
N GLU A 110 -4.92 -17.11 2.72
CA GLU A 110 -4.42 -17.23 4.09
C GLU A 110 -4.32 -15.87 4.78
N THR A 111 -3.54 -14.93 4.26
CA THR A 111 -3.25 -13.68 4.98
C THR A 111 -2.97 -12.52 4.04
N ILE A 112 -3.50 -11.35 4.41
CA ILE A 112 -3.12 -10.04 3.87
C ILE A 112 -2.45 -9.26 5.02
N ASN A 113 -1.15 -8.96 4.87
CA ASN A 113 -0.39 -8.15 5.83
C ASN A 113 -0.25 -6.72 5.31
N LEU A 114 -0.51 -5.73 6.17
CA LEU A 114 -0.33 -4.31 5.90
C LEU A 114 0.55 -3.72 7.00
N ASP A 115 1.82 -3.48 6.67
CA ASP A 115 2.83 -3.05 7.64
C ASP A 115 3.40 -1.67 7.25
N SER A 116 3.42 -0.73 8.20
CA SER A 116 4.01 0.60 8.03
C SER A 116 4.83 0.96 9.26
N GLY A 117 6.06 1.45 9.05
CA GLY A 117 6.92 1.92 10.14
C GLY A 117 6.43 3.19 10.85
N LYS A 118 5.33 3.81 10.38
CA LYS A 118 4.76 5.02 10.98
C LYS A 118 3.25 4.93 11.15
N VAL A 119 2.49 5.00 10.06
CA VAL A 119 1.02 5.12 10.08
C VAL A 119 0.41 4.35 8.91
N ILE A 120 -0.73 3.73 9.16
CA ILE A 120 -1.66 3.21 8.14
C ILE A 120 -2.93 4.08 8.23
N ASN A 121 -3.24 4.79 7.15
CA ASN A 121 -4.45 5.59 7.06
C ASN A 121 -5.51 4.80 6.28
N ILE A 122 -6.70 4.65 6.86
CA ILE A 122 -7.87 4.07 6.18
C ILE A 122 -8.97 5.13 6.24
N THR A 123 -9.44 5.55 5.09
CA THR A 123 -10.49 6.57 4.97
C THR A 123 -11.54 6.06 4.00
N ALA A 124 -12.80 6.11 4.42
CA ALA A 124 -13.94 5.74 3.61
C ALA A 124 -15.01 6.83 3.71
N GLY A 125 -15.69 7.11 2.59
CA GLY A 125 -16.76 8.11 2.57
C GLY A 125 -18.01 7.70 3.36
N GLU A 126 -18.24 6.39 3.50
CA GLU A 126 -19.45 5.86 4.14
C GLU A 126 -19.15 5.02 5.40
N SER A 127 -18.40 3.92 5.25
CA SER A 127 -18.10 3.03 6.38
C SER A 127 -16.84 2.18 6.17
N ILE A 128 -16.28 1.73 7.29
CA ILE A 128 -15.23 0.71 7.36
C ILE A 128 -15.82 -0.50 8.09
N ASN A 129 -15.80 -1.68 7.46
CA ASN A 129 -16.30 -2.91 8.03
C ASN A 129 -15.15 -3.86 8.36
N LEU A 130 -15.08 -4.35 9.59
CA LEU A 130 -14.20 -5.45 10.01
C LEU A 130 -15.07 -6.66 10.35
N VAL A 131 -14.86 -7.79 9.68
CA VAL A 131 -15.65 -9.01 9.88
C VAL A 131 -14.72 -10.18 10.18
N VAL A 132 -14.99 -10.92 11.26
CA VAL A 132 -14.22 -12.09 11.69
C VAL A 132 -15.19 -13.22 12.02
N GLY A 133 -15.11 -14.34 11.28
CA GLY A 133 -15.96 -15.52 11.53
C GLY A 133 -17.47 -15.23 11.52
N GLY A 134 -17.92 -14.25 10.73
CA GLY A 134 -19.32 -13.80 10.67
C GLY A 134 -19.73 -12.76 11.73
N THR A 135 -18.86 -12.43 12.68
CA THR A 135 -19.05 -11.31 13.62
C THR A 135 -18.45 -10.04 13.03
N SER A 136 -19.12 -8.89 13.17
CA SER A 136 -18.65 -7.64 12.56
C SER A 136 -18.54 -6.47 13.54
N ILE A 137 -17.53 -5.64 13.30
CA ILE A 137 -17.41 -4.26 13.79
C ILE A 137 -17.59 -3.36 12.57
N LYS A 138 -18.65 -2.55 12.55
CA LYS A 138 -18.88 -1.54 11.52
C LYS A 138 -18.65 -0.16 12.11
N LEU A 139 -17.75 0.61 11.50
CA LEU A 139 -17.48 2.00 11.84
C LEU A 139 -18.04 2.90 10.74
N THR A 140 -18.86 3.87 11.12
CA THR A 140 -19.43 4.92 10.27
C THR A 140 -18.85 6.28 10.65
N ALA A 141 -19.08 7.32 9.85
CA ALA A 141 -18.62 8.67 10.19
C ALA A 141 -19.10 9.15 11.58
N SER A 142 -20.29 8.72 12.03
CA SER A 142 -20.81 9.02 13.37
C SER A 142 -20.15 8.21 14.49
N ASP A 143 -19.58 7.04 14.19
CA ASP A 143 -18.78 6.26 15.14
C ASP A 143 -17.35 6.84 15.28
N ILE A 144 -16.94 7.67 14.31
CA ILE A 144 -15.65 8.37 14.26
C ILE A 144 -15.81 9.81 14.80
N GLN A 145 -16.13 9.94 16.08
CA GLN A 145 -15.66 11.07 16.90
C GLN A 145 -14.82 10.51 18.04
N GLN A 146 -13.48 10.59 17.91
CA GLN A 146 -12.58 10.54 19.06
C GLN A 146 -11.58 11.68 18.96
N ALA A 147 -11.98 12.87 19.40
CA ALA A 147 -11.04 13.72 20.12
C ALA A 147 -11.05 13.21 21.58
N ALA A 148 -10.22 12.20 21.88
CA ALA A 148 -10.10 11.62 23.22
C ALA A 148 -11.43 11.32 23.97
N ALA A 149 -12.51 10.94 23.28
CA ALA A 149 -13.85 10.82 23.87
C ALA A 149 -14.66 9.62 23.31
N ALA A 150 -14.77 8.59 24.16
CA ALA A 150 -15.72 7.46 24.19
C ALA A 150 -15.72 6.38 23.09
N ILE A 151 -15.56 5.12 23.55
CA ILE A 151 -15.84 3.87 22.83
C ILE A 151 -17.14 3.29 23.42
N GLY A 152 -18.11 2.95 22.56
CA GLY A 152 -19.33 2.24 22.95
C GLY A 152 -19.20 0.72 22.78
N ILE A 153 -19.65 -0.05 23.76
CA ILE A 153 -19.55 -1.51 23.82
C ILE A 153 -20.96 -2.09 23.98
N LYS A 154 -21.25 -3.23 23.31
CA LYS A 154 -22.52 -3.95 23.44
C LYS A 154 -22.29 -5.35 23.99
N GLY A 155 -22.90 -5.63 25.14
CA GLY A 155 -22.59 -6.72 26.06
C GLY A 155 -22.38 -6.13 27.46
N PRO A 156 -22.26 -6.95 28.52
CA PRO A 156 -21.80 -6.40 29.78
C PRO A 156 -20.45 -5.70 29.55
N VAL A 157 -20.40 -4.42 29.90
CA VAL A 157 -19.15 -3.70 30.07
C VAL A 157 -18.61 -4.16 31.42
N THR A 158 -17.87 -5.26 31.43
CA THR A 158 -17.11 -5.66 32.62
C THR A 158 -15.89 -4.76 32.70
N GLN A 159 -15.99 -3.72 33.51
CA GLN A 159 -14.82 -3.02 33.98
C GLN A 159 -14.26 -3.76 35.21
N THR A 160 -12.98 -4.16 35.21
CA THR A 160 -12.32 -4.85 36.34
C THR A 160 -11.14 -4.01 36.83
N GLY A 161 -11.05 -3.71 38.14
CA GLY A 161 -9.90 -3.00 38.71
C GLY A 161 -9.87 -1.48 38.54
N GLY A 162 -11.02 -0.80 38.50
CA GLY A 162 -11.11 0.67 38.45
C GLY A 162 -12.54 1.17 38.66
N ASP A 163 -12.79 2.45 38.35
CA ASP A 163 -14.11 3.09 38.39
C ASP A 163 -14.55 3.56 36.99
N MET A 164 -15.86 3.61 36.73
CA MET A 164 -16.44 4.23 35.54
C MET A 164 -16.92 5.62 35.93
N THR A 165 -16.19 6.64 35.47
CA THR A 165 -16.52 8.03 35.78
C THR A 165 -17.25 8.68 34.62
N SER A 166 -18.48 9.12 34.84
CA SER A 166 -19.23 9.97 33.91
C SER A 166 -19.29 11.37 34.51
N ASP A 167 -18.75 12.37 33.82
CA ASP A 167 -18.77 13.78 34.29
C ASP A 167 -18.15 13.96 35.68
N GLY A 168 -17.09 13.20 35.95
CA GLY A 168 -16.41 13.18 37.24
C GLY A 168 -17.20 12.49 38.36
N LYS A 169 -18.31 11.82 38.05
CA LYS A 169 -19.10 11.04 39.02
C LYS A 169 -18.73 9.57 38.95
N SER A 170 -18.23 9.10 40.09
CA SER A 170 -17.91 7.70 40.33
C SER A 170 -19.17 6.84 40.32
N ALA A 171 -19.17 5.79 39.51
CA ALA A 171 -20.20 4.76 39.60
C ALA A 171 -20.18 4.07 40.99
N GLN A 172 -19.02 4.01 41.66
CA GLN A 172 -18.82 3.33 42.95
C GLN A 172 -19.06 4.21 44.21
N HIS A 173 -18.97 5.54 44.09
CA HIS A 173 -18.93 6.45 45.26
C HIS A 173 -19.95 7.62 45.23
N HIS A 174 -20.96 7.61 44.35
CA HIS A 174 -21.94 8.72 44.28
C HIS A 174 -22.94 8.73 45.46
N THR A 175 -23.45 9.92 45.80
CA THR A 175 -24.36 10.17 46.94
C THR A 175 -25.67 10.83 46.49
N HIS A 176 -26.78 10.62 47.24
CA HIS A 176 -28.10 11.23 46.96
C HIS A 176 -28.51 12.31 47.98
N PRO A 177 -29.14 13.42 47.54
CA PRO A 177 -29.73 14.41 48.44
C PRO A 177 -31.09 13.93 48.99
N SER A 178 -31.35 14.16 50.28
CA SER A 178 -32.60 13.79 50.97
C SER A 178 -33.62 14.93 50.93
N ALA A 179 -34.92 14.62 50.83
CA ALA A 179 -35.99 15.61 50.96
C ALA A 179 -36.13 16.06 52.42
N PRO A 180 -36.52 17.33 52.66
CA PRO A 180 -36.92 17.78 53.99
C PRO A 180 -38.08 16.93 54.52
N PRO A 181 -38.13 16.69 55.84
CA PRO A 181 -39.18 15.88 56.45
C PRO A 181 -40.57 16.47 56.19
N GLY A 182 -41.41 15.73 55.47
CA GLY A 182 -42.84 15.93 55.51
C GLY A 182 -43.38 15.45 56.86
N PRO A 183 -44.45 16.07 57.39
CA PRO A 183 -45.13 15.50 58.53
C PRO A 183 -45.60 14.09 58.15
N PRO A 184 -45.58 13.14 59.10
CA PRO A 184 -46.37 11.94 58.97
C PRO A 184 -47.81 12.34 58.62
N SER A 185 -48.41 11.74 57.58
CA SER A 185 -49.87 11.75 57.46
C SER A 185 -50.41 11.03 58.69
N GLU A 186 -51.10 11.77 59.57
CA GLU A 186 -51.69 11.16 60.76
C GLU A 186 -52.59 10.01 60.33
N PRO A 187 -52.43 8.82 60.94
CA PRO A 187 -53.39 7.75 60.76
C PRO A 187 -54.77 8.23 61.23
N GLN A 188 -55.80 8.09 60.37
CA GLN A 188 -57.20 8.01 60.81
C GLN A 188 -57.49 6.61 61.36
#